data_AF-A0A6J7AWM6-F1
#
_entry.id   AF-A0A6J7AWM6-F1
#
_cell.length_a   1.000
_cell.length_b   1.000
_cell.length_c   1.000
_cell.angle_alpha   90.00
_cell.angle_beta   90.00
_cell.angle_gamma   90.00
#
_symmetry.space_group_name_H-M   'P 1'
#
loop_
_entity.id
_entity.type
_entity.pdbx_description
1 polymer ?
#
loop_
_entity_poly.entity_id
_entity_poly.type
_entity_poly.pdbx_seq_one_letter_code
_entity_poly.pdbx_strand_id
1 'polypeptide(L)'
;MSEPFRTVGAENEFDVVARINGGGTSGQAGALRLGVARALNEIDRDANRPSLKKAGFLARDARVIERKKYGLKKARKRSQYSKR
;
A
#
# COMPACT_ATOMS: atom_id res chain seq x y z
N MET A 1 10.47 2.59 -2.13
CA MET A 1 10.89 1.23 -2.54
C MET A 1 11.94 0.65 -1.60
N SER A 2 12.91 1.45 -1.14
CA SER A 2 13.99 1.01 -0.23
C SER A 2 13.59 0.74 1.22
N GLU A 3 12.44 1.27 1.68
CA GLU A 3 11.98 1.15 3.07
C GLU A 3 11.96 -0.29 3.64
N PRO A 4 11.39 -1.32 2.97
CA PRO A 4 11.40 -2.69 3.49
C PRO A 4 12.82 -3.30 3.56
N PHE A 5 13.70 -2.97 2.61
CA PHE A 5 15.10 -3.43 2.63
C PHE A 5 15.87 -2.81 3.79
N ARG A 6 15.67 -1.51 4.04
CA ARG A 6 16.24 -0.80 5.20
C ARG A 6 15.87 -1.43 6.53
N THR A 7 14.62 -1.84 6.69
CA THR A 7 14.17 -2.45 7.95
C THR A 7 14.76 -3.83 8.23
N VAL A 8 15.20 -4.53 7.18
CA VAL A 8 15.84 -5.85 7.30
C VAL A 8 17.37 -5.73 7.27
N GLY A 9 17.91 -4.56 6.88
CA GLY A 9 19.36 -4.35 6.73
C GLY A 9 19.94 -4.95 5.45
N ALA A 10 19.09 -5.37 4.51
CA ALA A 10 19.49 -6.01 3.26
C ALA A 10 19.52 -5.02 2.07
N GLU A 11 20.05 -3.81 2.30
CA GLU A 11 20.19 -2.83 1.22
C GLU A 11 21.22 -3.33 0.18
N ASN A 12 20.86 -3.28 -1.10
CA ASN A 12 21.68 -3.69 -2.25
C ASN A 12 22.03 -5.19 -2.33
N GLU A 13 21.39 -6.04 -1.53
CA GLU A 13 21.62 -7.50 -1.56
C GLU A 13 20.73 -8.21 -2.61
N PHE A 14 19.65 -7.57 -3.03
CA PHE A 14 18.63 -8.17 -3.91
C PHE A 14 18.37 -7.33 -5.15
N ASP A 15 18.17 -8.00 -6.28
CA ASP A 15 17.60 -7.40 -7.49
C ASP A 15 16.07 -7.64 -7.54
N VAL A 16 15.31 -6.65 -7.98
CA VAL A 16 13.84 -6.68 -7.95
C VAL A 16 13.28 -6.52 -9.36
N VAL A 17 12.81 -7.62 -9.93
CA VAL A 17 12.06 -7.62 -11.18
C VAL A 17 10.57 -7.75 -10.88
N ALA A 18 9.77 -6.73 -11.22
CA ALA A 18 8.34 -6.71 -10.95
C ALA A 18 7.53 -6.30 -12.19
N ARG A 19 6.39 -6.98 -12.42
CA ARG A 19 5.38 -6.60 -13.41
C ARG A 19 4.14 -6.11 -12.69
N ILE A 20 3.71 -4.89 -12.97
CA ILE A 20 2.56 -4.25 -12.31
C ILE A 20 1.64 -3.70 -13.39
N ASN A 21 0.35 -4.00 -13.29
CA ASN A 21 -0.67 -3.55 -14.24
C ASN A 21 -1.83 -2.88 -13.49
N GLY A 22 -2.41 -1.83 -14.09
CA GLY A 22 -3.54 -1.09 -13.54
C GLY A 22 -3.17 -0.06 -12.47
N GLY A 23 -4.19 0.66 -11.98
CA GLY A 23 -4.04 1.72 -10.98
C GLY A 23 -3.37 2.99 -11.52
N GLY A 24 -2.71 3.74 -10.62
CA GLY A 24 -1.91 4.93 -10.95
C GLY A 24 -0.55 4.87 -10.23
N THR A 25 0.32 5.84 -10.48
CA THR A 25 1.74 5.83 -10.02
C THR A 25 1.89 5.58 -8.51
N SER A 26 1.11 6.27 -7.67
CA SER A 26 1.14 6.09 -6.22
C SER A 26 0.61 4.72 -5.77
N GLY A 27 -0.44 4.22 -6.41
CA GLY A 27 -1.00 2.89 -6.14
C GLY A 27 -0.04 1.77 -6.53
N GLN A 28 0.64 1.93 -7.67
CA GLN A 28 1.67 0.99 -8.13
C GLN A 28 2.89 0.98 -7.20
N ALA A 29 3.36 2.14 -6.75
CA ALA A 29 4.45 2.22 -5.78
C ALA A 29 4.11 1.51 -4.45
N GLY A 30 2.87 1.69 -3.96
CA GLY A 30 2.37 0.99 -2.78
C GLY A 30 2.24 -0.53 -2.99
N ALA A 31 1.76 -0.96 -4.15
CA ALA A 31 1.66 -2.37 -4.52
C ALA A 31 3.04 -3.04 -4.60
N LEU A 32 4.00 -2.39 -5.24
CA LEU A 32 5.39 -2.86 -5.32
C LEU A 32 6.00 -3.01 -3.93
N ARG A 33 5.84 -2.01 -3.06
CA ARG A 33 6.36 -2.05 -1.68
C ARG A 33 5.80 -3.24 -0.90
N LEU A 34 4.49 -3.49 -0.99
CA LEU A 34 3.85 -4.62 -0.32
C LEU A 34 4.33 -5.97 -0.90
N GLY A 35 4.52 -6.05 -2.22
CA GLY A 35 5.05 -7.25 -2.87
C GLY A 35 6.46 -7.58 -2.38
N VAL A 36 7.35 -6.59 -2.37
CA VAL A 36 8.73 -6.73 -1.87
C VAL A 36 8.75 -7.16 -0.40
N ALA A 37 7.95 -6.52 0.45
CA ALA A 37 7.90 -6.87 1.87
C ALA A 37 7.41 -8.32 2.12
N ARG A 38 6.51 -8.82 1.26
CA ARG A 38 6.04 -10.21 1.34
C ARG A 38 7.11 -11.19 0.85
N ALA A 39 7.80 -10.88 -0.24
CA ALA A 39 8.91 -11.69 -0.74
C ALA A 39 10.04 -11.81 0.29
N LEU A 40 10.44 -10.70 0.93
CA LEU A 40 11.44 -10.70 2.01
C LEU A 40 11.01 -11.54 3.22
N ASN A 41 9.72 -11.53 3.55
CA ASN A 41 9.16 -12.34 4.63
C ASN A 41 9.07 -13.85 4.27
N GLU A 42 9.09 -14.20 2.99
CA GLU A 42 9.12 -15.60 2.54
C GLU A 42 10.55 -16.17 2.53
N ILE A 43 11.57 -15.33 2.31
CA ILE A 43 12.99 -15.73 2.34
C ILE A 43 13.41 -16.15 3.75
N ASP A 44 13.17 -15.30 4.75
CA ASP A 44 13.44 -15.61 6.15
C ASP A 44 12.28 -15.13 7.03
N ARG A 45 11.41 -16.07 7.38
CA ARG A 45 10.16 -15.78 8.08
C ARG A 45 10.38 -15.51 9.56
N ASP A 46 11.42 -16.08 10.18
CA ASP A 46 11.62 -15.97 11.62
C ASP A 46 12.40 -14.69 11.96
N ALA A 47 13.37 -14.31 11.13
CA ALA A 47 14.13 -13.06 11.32
C ALA A 47 13.37 -11.81 10.84
N ASN A 48 12.69 -11.87 9.69
CA ASN A 48 12.18 -10.65 9.04
C ASN A 48 10.77 -10.27 9.49
N ARG A 49 9.95 -11.25 9.86
CA ARG A 49 8.53 -11.03 10.20
C ARG A 49 8.32 -10.07 11.38
N PRO A 50 9.07 -10.15 12.50
CA PRO A 50 8.86 -9.23 13.63
C PRO A 50 9.10 -7.78 13.24
N SER A 51 10.21 -7.50 12.55
CA SER A 51 10.62 -6.17 12.10
C SER A 51 9.65 -5.59 11.07
N LEU A 52 9.30 -6.37 10.05
CA LEU A 52 8.37 -5.95 8.99
C LEU A 52 6.94 -5.75 9.50
N LYS A 53 6.48 -6.58 10.45
CA LYS A 53 5.16 -6.43 11.07
C LYS A 53 5.10 -5.19 11.94
N LYS A 54 6.15 -4.92 12.75
CA LYS A 54 6.23 -3.73 13.60
C LYS A 54 6.25 -2.45 12.77
N ALA A 55 6.94 -2.46 11.63
CA ALA A 55 6.97 -1.34 10.69
C ALA A 55 5.71 -1.20 9.82
N GLY A 56 4.76 -2.15 9.90
CA GLY A 56 3.49 -2.09 9.17
C GLY A 56 3.56 -2.48 7.69
N PHE A 57 4.66 -3.06 7.21
CA PHE A 57 4.85 -3.38 5.79
C PHE A 57 4.09 -4.61 5.29
N LEU A 58 3.60 -5.45 6.19
CA LEU A 58 2.84 -6.66 5.84
C LEU A 58 1.33 -6.42 5.63
N ALA A 59 0.84 -5.24 6.02
CA ALA A 59 -0.57 -4.87 5.89
C ALA A 59 -0.85 -4.20 4.54
N ARG A 60 -1.96 -4.60 3.90
CA ARG A 60 -2.47 -3.90 2.71
C ARG A 60 -3.20 -2.64 3.16
N ASP A 61 -3.00 -1.52 2.46
CA ASP A 61 -3.85 -0.35 2.63
C ASP A 61 -5.27 -0.68 2.17
N ALA A 62 -6.22 -0.67 3.11
CA ALA A 62 -7.62 -1.00 2.84
C ALA A 62 -8.42 0.20 2.29
N ARG A 63 -7.81 1.40 2.19
CA ARG A 63 -8.49 2.59 1.68
C ARG A 63 -8.76 2.43 0.19
N VAL A 64 -10.04 2.47 -0.18
CA VAL A 64 -10.51 2.43 -1.56
C VAL A 64 -11.44 3.62 -1.79
N ILE A 65 -11.53 4.08 -3.04
CA ILE A 65 -12.43 5.16 -3.43
C ILE A 65 -13.86 4.75 -3.10
N GLU A 66 -14.51 5.52 -2.22
CA GLU A 66 -15.92 5.35 -1.94
C GLU A 66 -16.76 5.82 -3.13
N ARG A 67 -17.77 5.02 -3.51
CA ARG A 67 -18.69 5.38 -4.60
C ARG A 67 -19.50 6.63 -4.30
N LYS A 68 -19.90 7.34 -5.36
CA LYS A 68 -20.89 8.43 -5.29
C LYS A 68 -22.27 7.84 -4.93
N LYS A 69 -22.97 8.47 -3.99
CA LYS A 69 -24.37 8.14 -3.63
C LYS A 69 -25.33 9.04 -4.39
N TYR A 70 -26.55 8.56 -4.66
CA TYR A 70 -27.58 9.35 -5.33
C TYR A 70 -27.91 10.62 -4.51
N GLY A 71 -28.23 11.72 -5.19
CA GLY A 71 -28.49 13.01 -4.54
C GLY A 71 -27.26 13.74 -3.97
N LEU A 72 -26.06 13.15 -3.99
CA LEU A 72 -24.82 13.79 -3.56
C LEU A 72 -23.98 14.27 -4.75
N LYS A 73 -23.18 15.33 -4.55
CA LYS A 73 -22.23 15.85 -5.55
C LYS A 73 -20.99 14.96 -5.67
N LYS A 74 -20.55 14.31 -4.58
CA LYS A 74 -19.45 13.31 -4.52
C LYS A 74 -19.84 12.18 -3.54
N ALA A 75 -18.91 11.32 -3.12
CA ALA A 75 -19.18 10.25 -2.15
C ALA A 75 -19.86 10.72 -0.85
N ARG A 76 -19.45 11.89 -0.32
CA ARG A 76 -20.00 12.48 0.92
C ARG A 76 -20.49 13.92 0.78
N LYS A 77 -20.08 14.66 -0.27
CA LYS A 77 -20.39 16.08 -0.44
C LYS A 77 -21.86 16.29 -0.82
N ARG A 78 -22.64 16.96 0.03
CA ARG A 78 -24.02 17.38 -0.24
C ARG A 78 -24.06 18.67 -1.08
N SER A 79 -25.18 18.89 -1.77
CA SER A 79 -25.53 20.23 -2.29
C SER A 79 -25.77 21.19 -1.12
N GLN A 80 -25.59 22.49 -1.36
CA GLN A 80 -25.97 23.50 -0.40
C GLN A 80 -27.49 23.45 -0.23
N TYR A 81 -27.95 23.36 1.01
CA TYR A 81 -29.37 23.36 1.34
C TYR A 81 -29.86 24.80 1.56
N SER A 82 -30.99 25.18 0.95
CA SER A 82 -31.70 26.42 1.25
C SER A 82 -32.90 26.10 2.14
N LYS A 83 -32.99 26.77 3.29
CA LYS A 83 -34.09 26.64 4.26
C LYS A 83 -35.24 27.62 4.03
N ARG A 84 -35.02 28.64 3.20
CA ARG A 84 -35.99 29.69 2.93
C ARG A 84 -37.07 29.20 1.99
#